data_AF-A0A376MQD5-F1
#
_entry.id   AF-A0A376MQD5-F1
#
_cell.length_a   1.000
_cell.length_b   1.000
_cell.length_c   1.000
_cell.angle_alpha   90.00
_cell.angle_beta   90.00
_cell.angle_gamma   90.00
#
_symmetry.space_group_name_H-M   'P 1'
#
loop_
_entity.id
_entity.type
_entity.pdbx_description
1 polymer ?
#
loop_
_entity_poly.entity_id
_entity_poly.type
_entity_poly.pdbx_seq_one_letter_code
_entity_poly.pdbx_strand_id
1 'polypeptide(L)'
;MNDTVPRFLHDGQWSPKATQATLSNAMDVSQPNNWPRVEELFRRKIWQLKELGYAAVDDETTQQTMRELKELGYTSEPHAAVAYRALRDQLHPGEYGLFLGTAHPAKFKESVEAILGGNVGSAKRAGRTC
;
A
#
# COMPACT_ATOMS: atom_id res chain seq x y z
N MET A 1 -2.89 -9.70 7.81
CA MET A 1 -3.05 -8.94 6.56
C MET A 1 -4.51 -8.90 6.11
N ASN A 2 -4.90 -7.87 5.36
CA ASN A 2 -6.25 -7.67 4.83
C ASN A 2 -6.22 -7.82 3.29
N ASP A 3 -6.40 -9.04 2.80
CA ASP A 3 -6.01 -9.49 1.44
C ASP A 3 -7.20 -9.94 0.57
N THR A 4 -8.42 -9.45 0.83
CA THR A 4 -9.62 -9.89 0.11
C THR A 4 -9.51 -9.72 -1.41
N VAL A 5 -9.04 -8.57 -1.89
CA VAL A 5 -8.89 -8.29 -3.33
C VAL A 5 -7.79 -9.13 -3.98
N PRO A 6 -6.55 -9.21 -3.42
CA PRO A 6 -5.52 -10.11 -3.94
C PRO A 6 -5.98 -11.57 -4.06
N ARG A 7 -6.67 -12.10 -3.06
CA ARG A 7 -7.20 -13.48 -3.12
C ARG A 7 -8.26 -13.64 -4.19
N PHE A 8 -9.22 -12.71 -4.26
CA PHE A 8 -10.24 -12.70 -5.30
C PHE A 8 -9.63 -12.64 -6.71
N LEU A 9 -8.59 -11.83 -6.93
CA LEU A 9 -7.93 -11.75 -8.23
C LEU A 9 -7.14 -13.03 -8.58
N HIS A 10 -6.70 -13.80 -7.57
CA HIS A 10 -5.99 -15.06 -7.76
C HIS A 10 -6.93 -16.23 -8.09
N ASP A 11 -8.04 -16.40 -7.37
CA ASP A 11 -8.91 -17.59 -7.48
C ASP A 11 -10.37 -17.31 -7.90
N GLY A 12 -10.75 -16.04 -8.04
CA GLY A 12 -12.10 -15.60 -8.39
C GLY A 12 -13.13 -15.70 -7.26
N GLN A 13 -12.74 -16.12 -6.05
CA GLN A 13 -13.66 -16.35 -4.93
C GLN A 13 -13.70 -15.16 -3.97
N TRP A 14 -14.86 -14.51 -3.90
CA TRP A 14 -15.07 -13.42 -2.94
C TRP A 14 -15.31 -13.99 -1.53
N SER A 15 -14.27 -14.01 -0.71
CA SER A 15 -14.28 -14.58 0.65
C SER A 15 -13.56 -13.65 1.66
N PRO A 16 -14.18 -12.54 2.10
CA PRO A 16 -13.54 -11.61 3.03
C PRO A 16 -13.27 -12.27 4.38
N LYS A 17 -12.08 -12.03 4.95
CA LYS A 17 -11.70 -12.46 6.31
C LYS A 17 -12.04 -11.36 7.32
N ALA A 18 -12.01 -11.67 8.61
CA ALA A 18 -12.06 -10.65 9.65
C ALA A 18 -10.89 -9.66 9.50
N THR A 19 -11.17 -8.36 9.69
CA THR A 19 -10.14 -7.32 9.62
C THR A 19 -9.08 -7.54 10.69
N GLN A 20 -7.81 -7.44 10.30
CA GLN A 20 -6.66 -7.53 11.21
C GLN A 20 -5.98 -6.17 11.28
N ALA A 21 -5.53 -5.78 12.47
CA ALA A 21 -4.74 -4.57 12.63
C ALA A 21 -3.34 -4.77 12.04
N THR A 22 -2.84 -3.81 11.26
CA THR A 22 -1.50 -3.83 10.65
C THR A 22 -0.76 -2.50 10.86
N LEU A 23 0.49 -2.42 10.42
CA LEU A 23 1.25 -1.15 10.37
C LEU A 23 0.62 -0.15 9.39
N SER A 24 -0.03 -0.63 8.34
CA SER A 24 -0.76 0.16 7.36
C SER A 24 -2.24 0.29 7.74
N ASN A 25 -2.52 0.86 8.92
CA ASN A 25 -3.85 0.84 9.52
C ASN A 25 -4.96 1.45 8.66
N ALA A 26 -4.66 2.41 7.77
CA ALA A 26 -5.65 2.98 6.86
C ALA A 26 -6.05 2.00 5.73
N MET A 27 -5.32 0.91 5.56
CA MET A 27 -5.58 -0.19 4.63
C MET A 27 -6.17 -1.42 5.33
N ASP A 28 -6.52 -1.34 6.62
CA ASP A 28 -7.17 -2.41 7.36
C ASP A 28 -8.66 -2.55 6.98
N VAL A 29 -8.89 -2.98 5.74
CA VAL A 29 -10.20 -3.06 5.11
C VAL A 29 -10.39 -4.44 4.48
N SER A 30 -11.22 -5.28 5.10
CA SER A 30 -11.57 -6.59 4.53
C SER A 30 -12.68 -6.55 3.48
N GLN A 31 -13.49 -5.49 3.47
CA GLN A 31 -14.64 -5.34 2.55
C GLN A 31 -14.58 -3.96 1.87
N PRO A 32 -13.79 -3.81 0.78
CA PRO A 32 -13.62 -2.53 0.10
C PRO A 32 -14.91 -2.09 -0.60
N ASN A 33 -15.54 -1.04 -0.10
CA ASN A 33 -16.82 -0.51 -0.60
C ASN A 33 -16.80 -0.02 -2.06
N ASN A 34 -15.61 0.30 -2.59
CA ASN A 34 -15.43 0.74 -3.97
C ASN A 34 -15.17 -0.42 -4.94
N TRP A 35 -15.01 -1.67 -4.49
CA TRP A 35 -14.74 -2.81 -5.37
C TRP A 35 -15.78 -3.01 -6.47
N PRO A 36 -17.10 -2.93 -6.18
CA PRO A 36 -18.11 -3.04 -7.24
C PRO A 36 -17.98 -1.99 -8.35
N ARG A 37 -17.40 -0.81 -8.06
CA ARG A 37 -17.14 0.23 -9.06
C ARG A 37 -15.98 -0.15 -9.99
N VAL A 38 -14.97 -0.85 -9.46
CA VAL A 38 -13.85 -1.37 -10.26
C VAL A 38 -14.33 -2.47 -11.18
N GLU A 39 -15.10 -3.44 -10.67
CA GLU A 39 -15.66 -4.53 -11.48
C GLU A 39 -16.53 -3.99 -12.62
N GLU A 40 -17.41 -3.03 -12.32
CA GLU A 40 -18.27 -2.41 -13.33
C GLU A 40 -17.46 -1.65 -14.38
N LEU A 41 -16.38 -0.95 -14.00
CA LEU A 41 -15.51 -0.24 -14.94
C LEU A 41 -14.84 -1.23 -15.90
N PHE A 42 -14.25 -2.31 -15.39
CA PHE A 42 -13.59 -3.34 -16.19
C PHE A 42 -14.58 -4.01 -17.15
N ARG A 43 -15.77 -4.36 -16.65
CA ARG A 43 -16.85 -4.93 -17.46
C ARG A 43 -17.26 -4.02 -18.61
N ARG A 44 -17.48 -2.72 -18.35
CA ARG A 44 -17.88 -1.75 -19.38
C ARG A 44 -16.77 -1.43 -20.38
N LYS A 45 -15.52 -1.51 -19.96
CA LYS A 45 -14.35 -1.28 -20.82
C LYS A 45 -13.87 -2.53 -21.56
N ILE A 46 -14.48 -3.69 -21.29
CA ILE A 46 -14.07 -4.99 -21.85
C ILE A 46 -12.61 -5.30 -21.49
N TRP A 47 -12.19 -4.89 -20.28
CA TRP A 47 -10.88 -5.19 -19.74
C TRP A 47 -10.92 -6.49 -18.94
N GLN A 48 -9.80 -7.21 -18.93
CA GLN A 48 -9.70 -8.47 -18.20
C GLN A 48 -9.11 -8.18 -16.81
N LEU A 49 -9.82 -8.57 -15.74
CA LEU A 49 -9.34 -8.32 -14.37
C LEU A 49 -7.96 -8.92 -14.09
N LYS A 50 -7.57 -9.99 -14.78
CA LYS A 50 -6.23 -10.60 -14.67
C LYS A 50 -5.09 -9.70 -15.16
N GLU A 51 -5.38 -8.62 -15.88
CA GLU A 51 -4.38 -7.62 -16.30
C GLU A 51 -4.05 -6.64 -15.16
N LEU A 52 -4.85 -6.62 -14.08
CA LEU A 52 -4.58 -5.82 -12.90
C LEU A 52 -3.56 -6.53 -12.01
N GLY A 53 -2.36 -5.95 -11.89
CA GLY A 53 -1.35 -6.41 -10.93
C GLY A 53 -1.86 -6.31 -9.48
N TYR A 54 -1.52 -7.30 -8.67
CA TYR A 54 -1.92 -7.35 -7.26
C TYR A 54 -0.81 -7.96 -6.40
N ALA A 55 -0.80 -7.61 -5.13
CA ALA A 55 0.06 -8.21 -4.11
C ALA A 55 -0.59 -8.08 -2.74
N ALA A 56 -0.19 -8.95 -1.82
CA ALA A 56 -0.43 -8.78 -0.39
C ALA A 56 0.91 -8.75 0.32
N VAL A 57 1.12 -7.77 1.20
CA VAL A 57 2.39 -7.53 1.89
C VAL A 57 2.10 -7.55 3.39
N ASP A 58 2.90 -8.29 4.15
CA ASP A 58 2.79 -8.36 5.61
C ASP A 58 3.62 -7.28 6.31
N ASP A 59 3.46 -7.17 7.63
CA ASP A 59 4.14 -6.14 8.42
C ASP A 59 5.66 -6.33 8.44
N GLU A 60 6.16 -7.57 8.46
CA GLU A 60 7.60 -7.85 8.44
C GLU A 60 8.24 -7.34 7.14
N THR A 61 7.63 -7.70 6.01
CA THR A 61 8.06 -7.25 4.68
C THR A 61 7.90 -5.73 4.55
N THR A 62 6.84 -5.15 5.11
CA THR A 62 6.63 -3.70 5.11
C THR A 62 7.75 -2.98 5.83
N GLN A 63 8.16 -3.45 7.02
CA GLN A 63 9.28 -2.86 7.76
C GLN A 63 10.60 -2.98 7.00
N GLN A 64 10.88 -4.14 6.42
CA GLN A 64 12.10 -4.34 5.64
C GLN A 64 12.12 -3.39 4.43
N THR A 65 10.98 -3.26 3.76
CA THR A 65 10.83 -2.37 2.61
C THR A 65 11.04 -0.89 2.98
N MET A 66 10.59 -0.47 4.17
CA MET A 66 10.89 0.87 4.66
C MET A 66 12.39 1.10 4.85
N ARG A 67 13.12 0.10 5.36
CA ARG A 67 14.58 0.18 5.53
C ARG A 67 15.30 0.26 4.19
N GLU A 68 14.88 -0.55 3.22
CA GLU A 68 15.41 -0.49 1.84
C GLU A 68 15.18 0.89 1.21
N LEU A 69 13.98 1.45 1.34
CA LEU A 69 13.70 2.81 0.84
C LEU A 69 14.60 3.85 1.50
N LYS A 70 14.85 3.73 2.81
CA LYS A 70 15.77 4.62 3.53
C LYS A 70 17.21 4.48 3.04
N GLU A 71 17.68 3.26 2.77
CA GLU A 71 19.00 3.00 2.19
C GLU A 71 19.15 3.64 0.80
N LEU A 72 18.06 3.71 0.03
CA LEU A 72 17.98 4.43 -1.24
C LEU A 72 17.85 5.97 -1.07
N GLY A 73 17.85 6.48 0.16
CA GLY A 73 17.76 7.91 0.47
C GLY A 73 16.33 8.46 0.53
N TYR A 74 15.30 7.61 0.55
CA TYR A 74 13.90 8.02 0.60
C TYR A 74 13.22 7.57 1.90
N THR A 75 12.87 8.52 2.77
CA THR A 75 12.12 8.21 4.00
C THR A 75 10.63 8.06 3.68
N SER A 76 10.14 6.84 3.79
CA SER A 76 8.75 6.46 3.52
C SER A 76 8.00 6.08 4.79
N GLU A 77 6.78 5.58 4.63
CA GLU A 77 5.88 5.13 5.68
C GLU A 77 5.17 3.82 5.29
N PRO A 78 4.50 3.14 6.23
CA PRO A 78 3.98 1.79 6.00
C PRO A 78 3.10 1.64 4.74
N HIS A 79 2.21 2.59 4.45
CA HIS A 79 1.25 2.46 3.34
C HIS A 79 1.95 2.51 1.98
N ALA A 80 2.83 3.48 1.79
CA ALA A 80 3.64 3.64 0.59
C ALA A 80 4.67 2.51 0.43
N ALA A 81 5.19 1.97 1.53
CA ALA A 81 6.10 0.82 1.49
C ALA A 81 5.40 -0.43 0.93
N VAL A 82 4.14 -0.69 1.29
CA VAL A 82 3.34 -1.78 0.68
C VAL A 82 3.24 -1.60 -0.84
N ALA A 83 2.93 -0.40 -1.30
CA ALA A 83 2.83 -0.10 -2.73
C ALA A 83 4.18 -0.23 -3.47
N TYR A 84 5.27 0.27 -2.87
CA TYR A 84 6.61 0.15 -3.44
C TYR A 84 7.06 -1.31 -3.52
N ARG A 85 6.79 -2.13 -2.49
CA ARG A 85 7.10 -3.57 -2.51
C ARG A 85 6.41 -4.25 -3.69
N ALA A 86 5.10 -4.06 -3.82
CA ALA A 86 4.32 -4.64 -4.91
C ALA A 86 4.83 -4.20 -6.29
N LEU A 87 5.13 -2.91 -6.45
CA LEU A 87 5.70 -2.36 -7.68
C LEU A 87 7.06 -2.97 -7.99
N ARG A 88 7.99 -2.98 -7.02
CA ARG A 88 9.36 -3.47 -7.21
C ARG A 88 9.39 -4.94 -7.62
N ASP A 89 8.49 -5.76 -7.08
CA ASP A 89 8.39 -7.19 -7.41
C ASP A 89 7.85 -7.46 -8.82
N GLN A 90 7.09 -6.52 -9.37
CA GLN A 90 6.37 -6.71 -10.62
C GLN A 90 6.91 -5.87 -11.79
N LEU A 91 7.81 -4.92 -11.52
CA LEU A 91 8.35 -4.02 -12.53
C LEU A 91 9.32 -4.78 -13.47
N HIS A 92 9.03 -4.74 -14.77
CA HIS A 92 9.88 -5.39 -15.78
C HIS A 92 11.03 -4.49 -16.26
N PRO A 93 12.13 -5.08 -16.79
CA PRO A 93 13.22 -4.30 -17.38
C PRO A 93 12.72 -3.39 -18.50
N GLY A 94 13.08 -2.11 -18.42
CA GLY A 94 12.67 -1.08 -19.40
C GLY A 94 11.38 -0.34 -19.04
N GLU A 95 10.65 -0.77 -18.00
CA GLU A 95 9.50 -0.05 -17.48
C GLU A 95 9.90 1.01 -16.45
N TYR A 96 9.06 2.04 -16.31
CA TYR A 96 9.19 3.03 -15.25
C TYR A 96 8.03 2.90 -14.27
N GLY A 97 8.36 2.62 -13.01
CA GLY A 97 7.39 2.40 -11.95
C GLY A 97 7.07 3.65 -11.14
N LEU A 98 5.81 3.81 -10.76
CA LEU A 98 5.35 4.84 -9.83
C LEU A 98 4.54 4.20 -8.70
N PHE A 99 4.81 4.61 -7.47
CA PHE A 99 3.99 4.25 -6.29
C PHE A 99 3.49 5.53 -5.61
N LEU A 100 2.32 5.46 -4.99
CA LEU A 100 1.67 6.63 -4.39
C LEU A 100 2.03 6.75 -2.90
N GLY A 101 2.69 7.85 -2.55
CA GLY A 101 2.88 8.27 -1.16
C GLY A 101 1.59 8.84 -0.57
N THR A 102 0.73 7.98 -0.03
CA THR A 102 -0.63 8.35 0.41
C THR A 102 -0.65 9.19 1.68
N ALA A 103 0.43 9.17 2.46
CA ALA A 103 0.57 9.92 3.70
C ALA A 103 2.00 10.40 3.91
N HIS A 104 2.14 11.48 4.69
CA HIS A 104 3.44 11.95 5.13
C HIS A 104 3.95 11.09 6.31
N PRO A 105 5.23 10.64 6.34
CA PRO A 105 5.75 9.75 7.39
C PRO A 105 5.56 10.23 8.83
N ALA A 106 5.64 11.54 9.05
CA ALA A 106 5.37 12.15 10.35
C ALA A 106 3.96 11.89 10.93
N LYS A 107 2.97 11.47 10.12
CA LYS A 107 1.67 11.01 10.65
C LYS A 107 1.77 9.70 11.42
N PHE A 108 2.80 8.89 11.13
CA PHE A 108 3.08 7.59 11.74
C PHE A 108 4.41 7.63 12.49
N LYS A 109 4.70 8.76 13.14
CA LYS A 109 5.99 9.07 13.74
C LYS A 109 6.54 7.91 14.58
N GLU A 110 5.76 7.42 15.55
CA GLU A 110 6.18 6.34 16.45
C GLU A 110 6.61 5.08 15.70
N SER A 111 5.79 4.60 14.76
CA SER A 111 6.10 3.43 13.94
C SER A 111 7.33 3.66 13.06
N VAL A 112 7.42 4.81 12.39
CA VAL A 112 8.53 5.12 11.47
C VAL A 112 9.85 5.23 12.23
N GLU A 113 9.87 5.92 13.37
CA GLU A 113 11.06 6.05 14.21
C GLU A 113 11.51 4.70 14.78
N ALA A 114 10.57 3.86 15.21
CA ALA A 114 10.88 2.50 15.70
C ALA A 114 11.48 1.61 14.60
N ILE A 115 11.00 1.73 13.36
CA ILE A 115 11.42 0.88 12.24
C ILE A 115 12.77 1.33 11.66
N LEU A 116 12.92 2.64 11.45
CA LEU A 116 14.04 3.20 10.69
C LEU A 116 15.19 3.68 11.58
N GLY A 117 14.92 4.01 12.84
CA GLY A 117 15.86 4.72 13.70
C GLY A 117 16.05 6.18 13.26
N GLY A 118 16.13 7.08 14.25
CA GLY A 118 16.27 8.53 14.03
C GLY A 118 14.95 9.29 14.25
N ASN A 119 15.03 10.62 14.29
CA ASN A 119 13.88 11.49 14.56
C ASN A 119 13.19 11.88 13.24
N VAL A 120 11.90 11.60 13.12
CA VAL A 120 11.08 12.09 12.01
C VAL A 120 10.54 13.45 12.42
N GLY A 121 11.00 14.48 11.70
CA GLY A 121 10.52 15.85 11.90
C GLY A 121 8.99 15.93 11.85
N SER A 122 8.40 16.78 12.69
CA SER A 122 6.95 16.96 12.71
C SER A 122 6.48 17.57 11.39
N ALA A 123 5.44 16.97 10.79
CA ALA A 123 4.76 17.62 9.68
C ALA A 123 4.08 18.88 10.20
N LYS A 124 4.56 20.05 9.78
CA LYS A 124 3.74 21.27 9.86
C LYS A 124 2.54 21.01 8.95
N ARG A 125 1.32 21.02 9.49
CA ARG A 125 0.12 21.04 8.64
C ARG A 125 0.31 22.19 7.66
N ALA A 126 0.22 21.91 6.35
CA ALA A 126 0.01 22.96 5.37
C ALA A 126 -1.19 23.77 5.88
N GLY A 127 -0.94 25.03 6.23
CA GLY A 127 -1.88 25.85 6.97
C GLY A 127 -3.24 25.83 6.31
N ARG A 128 -4.29 25.72 7.12
CA ARG A 128 -5.55 26.36 6.77
C ARG A 128 -5.24 27.84 6.66
N THR A 129 -4.93 28.33 5.46
CA THR A 129 -5.26 29.70 5.11
C THR A 129 -6.78 29.78 5.12
N CYS A 130 -7.31 30.47 6.14
CA CYS A 130 -8.65 31.05 6.08
C CYS A 130 -8.73 32.02 4.90
#